data_AF-A0A973BB98-F1
#
_entry.id   AF-A0A973BB98-F1
#
_cell.length_a   1.000
_cell.length_b   1.000
_cell.length_c   1.000
_cell.angle_alpha   90.00
_cell.angle_beta   90.00
_cell.angle_gamma   90.00
#
_symmetry.space_group_name_H-M   'P 1'
#
loop_
_entity.id
_entity.type
_entity.pdbx_description
1 polymer ?
#
loop_
_entity_poly.entity_id
_entity_poly.type
_entity_poly.pdbx_seq_one_letter_code
_entity_poly.pdbx_strand_id
1 'polypeptide(L)'
;ETDIKAFNENNEVDKTLLINGRNLTNLGVFRKYVESYVSNHSAINKDMMIMARQLAPTSQGIPLEIYAFSKDKRWHNYEYIMADIFDHLLAAIPYFELELFELPSDASFRKTTQL
;
A
#
# COMPACT_ATOMS: atom_id res chain seq x y z
N GLU A 1 -14.42 -3.41 6.62
CA GLU A 1 -15.03 -2.54 7.66
C GLU A 1 -15.80 -3.36 8.70
N THR A 2 -16.65 -4.29 8.25
CA THR A 2 -17.49 -5.16 9.09
C THR A 2 -16.73 -5.85 10.22
N ASP A 3 -15.53 -6.41 9.95
CA ASP A 3 -14.74 -7.12 10.96
C ASP A 3 -14.22 -6.21 12.08
N ILE A 4 -13.84 -4.97 11.75
CA ILE A 4 -13.34 -4.00 12.74
C ILE A 4 -14.49 -3.55 13.64
N LYS A 5 -15.65 -3.29 13.02
CA LYS A 5 -16.86 -2.91 13.76
C LYS A 5 -17.29 -4.02 14.71
N ALA A 6 -17.43 -5.25 14.20
CA ALA A 6 -17.78 -6.42 15.00
C ALA A 6 -16.78 -6.69 16.13
N PHE A 7 -15.48 -6.55 15.87
CA PHE A 7 -14.46 -6.67 16.91
C PHE A 7 -14.65 -5.62 18.01
N ASN A 8 -14.80 -4.35 17.64
CA ASN A 8 -14.94 -3.28 18.63
C ASN A 8 -16.24 -3.40 19.44
N GLU A 9 -17.33 -3.84 18.80
CA GLU A 9 -18.63 -4.06 19.46
C GLU A 9 -18.58 -5.26 20.42
N ASN A 10 -18.07 -6.41 19.97
CA ASN A 10 -17.99 -7.63 20.78
C ASN A 10 -17.06 -7.51 21.99
N ASN A 11 -16.14 -6.54 21.99
CA ASN A 11 -15.20 -6.29 23.08
C ASN A 11 -15.56 -5.03 23.89
N GLU A 12 -16.75 -4.45 23.69
CA GLU A 12 -17.24 -3.27 24.43
C GLU A 12 -16.21 -2.14 24.47
N VAL A 13 -15.52 -1.92 23.35
CA VAL A 13 -14.42 -0.97 23.27
C VAL A 13 -14.92 0.45 23.54
N ASP A 14 -14.31 1.11 24.52
CA ASP A 14 -14.52 2.53 24.76
C ASP A 14 -13.95 3.37 23.62
N LYS A 15 -14.81 3.96 22.77
CA LYS A 15 -14.41 4.77 21.62
C LYS A 15 -14.19 6.25 21.94
N THR A 16 -14.13 6.65 23.22
CA THR A 16 -13.79 8.03 23.61
C THR A 16 -12.46 8.49 23.02
N LEU A 17 -11.49 7.57 22.93
CA LEU A 17 -10.22 7.75 22.22
C LEU A 17 -10.09 6.72 21.09
N LEU A 18 -9.63 7.16 19.92
CA LEU A 18 -9.43 6.28 18.76
C LEU A 18 -8.51 5.09 19.10
N ILE A 19 -7.45 5.31 19.88
CA ILE A 19 -6.45 4.27 20.21
C ILE A 19 -7.03 3.06 20.97
N ASN A 20 -8.19 3.23 21.61
CA ASN A 20 -8.81 2.16 22.40
C ASN A 20 -9.37 1.02 21.54
N GLY A 21 -9.57 1.25 20.23
CA GLY A 21 -10.15 0.28 19.32
C GLY A 21 -9.29 -0.03 18.11
N ARG A 22 -9.73 -1.05 17.35
CA ARG A 22 -9.21 -1.26 16.00
C ARG A 22 -9.77 -0.17 15.09
N ASN A 23 -8.89 0.44 14.31
CA ASN A 23 -9.27 1.46 13.34
C ASN A 23 -8.57 1.18 12.00
N LEU A 24 -9.16 1.70 10.94
CA LEU A 24 -8.50 1.79 9.65
C LEU A 24 -7.50 2.95 9.70
N THR A 25 -6.31 2.72 9.17
CA THR A 25 -5.33 3.77 8.90
C THR A 25 -5.17 3.91 7.39
N ASN A 26 -4.86 5.10 6.90
CA ASN A 26 -4.63 5.36 5.47
C ASN A 26 -3.63 4.34 4.87
N LEU A 27 -2.51 4.12 5.55
CA LEU A 27 -1.52 3.10 5.16
C LEU A 27 -2.06 1.67 5.22
N GLY A 28 -2.88 1.33 6.22
CA GLY A 28 -3.51 0.01 6.34
C GLY A 28 -4.51 -0.26 5.22
N VAL A 29 -5.31 0.75 4.86
CA VAL A 29 -6.27 0.68 3.75
C VAL A 29 -5.52 0.58 2.42
N PHE A 30 -4.50 1.40 2.19
CA PHE A 30 -3.67 1.34 0.98
C PHE A 30 -3.00 -0.02 0.82
N ARG A 31 -2.41 -0.58 1.89
CA ARG A 31 -1.81 -1.92 1.85
C ARG A 31 -2.83 -2.99 1.45
N LYS A 32 -4.06 -2.92 1.97
CA LYS A 32 -5.11 -3.89 1.60
C LYS A 32 -5.58 -3.69 0.16
N TYR A 33 -5.64 -2.44 -0.30
CA TYR A 33 -5.90 -2.11 -1.69
C TYR A 33 -4.84 -2.72 -2.63
N VAL A 34 -3.55 -2.54 -2.32
CA VAL A 34 -2.44 -3.12 -3.07
C VAL A 34 -2.57 -4.64 -3.19
N GLU A 35 -2.78 -5.33 -2.07
CA GLU A 35 -2.96 -6.79 -2.07
C GLU A 35 -4.17 -7.24 -2.90
N SER A 36 -5.29 -6.51 -2.82
CA SER A 36 -6.50 -6.76 -3.62
C SER A 36 -6.26 -6.53 -5.12
N TYR A 37 -5.56 -5.45 -5.48
CA TYR A 37 -5.24 -5.13 -6.86
C TYR A 37 -4.35 -6.21 -7.49
N VAL A 38 -3.26 -6.56 -6.81
CA VAL A 38 -2.29 -7.57 -7.28
C VAL A 38 -2.92 -8.97 -7.34
N SER A 39 -3.75 -9.36 -6.37
CA SER A 39 -4.44 -10.66 -6.39
C SER A 39 -5.48 -10.79 -7.49
N ASN A 40 -6.05 -9.67 -7.95
CA ASN A 40 -6.98 -9.65 -9.08
C ASN A 40 -6.29 -9.51 -10.44
N HIS A 41 -5.02 -9.12 -10.48
CA HIS A 41 -4.25 -8.95 -11.71
C HIS A 41 -4.16 -10.25 -12.52
N SER A 42 -4.52 -10.20 -13.80
CA SER A 42 -4.70 -11.39 -14.65
C SER A 42 -3.41 -12.18 -14.88
N ALA A 43 -2.27 -11.48 -14.87
CA ALA A 43 -0.95 -12.05 -15.10
C ALA A 43 -0.25 -12.59 -13.84
N ILE A 44 -0.85 -12.46 -12.65
CA ILE A 44 -0.31 -12.98 -11.39
C ILE A 44 -0.81 -14.40 -11.13
N ASN A 45 0.10 -15.29 -10.71
CA ASN A 45 -0.19 -16.65 -10.33
C ASN A 45 -0.90 -16.69 -8.97
N LYS A 46 -2.18 -17.06 -8.99
CA LYS A 46 -3.08 -17.05 -7.83
C LYS A 46 -2.92 -18.29 -6.94
N ASP A 47 -2.24 -19.32 -7.43
CA ASP A 47 -1.96 -20.54 -6.66
C ASP A 47 -0.69 -20.39 -5.77
N MET A 48 -0.01 -19.26 -5.89
CA MET A 48 1.19 -18.93 -5.12
C MET A 48 0.93 -17.79 -4.14
N MET A 49 1.88 -17.55 -3.25
CA MET A 49 1.78 -16.50 -2.25
C MET A 49 1.68 -15.12 -2.89
N ILE A 50 0.69 -14.35 -2.43
CA ILE A 50 0.49 -12.93 -2.75
C ILE A 50 0.40 -12.18 -1.42
N MET A 51 1.23 -11.16 -1.24
CA MET A 51 1.28 -10.42 0.03
C MET A 51 1.71 -8.98 -0.21
N ALA A 52 1.05 -8.04 0.47
CA ALA A 52 1.56 -6.69 0.65
C ALA A 52 1.87 -6.47 2.14
N ARG A 53 3.13 -6.18 2.45
CA ARG A 53 3.59 -5.97 3.84
C ARG A 53 4.38 -4.69 4.00
N GLN A 54 4.35 -4.13 5.20
CA GLN A 54 5.23 -3.02 5.57
C GLN A 54 6.56 -3.59 6.05
N LEU A 55 7.65 -2.89 5.72
CA LEU A 55 8.96 -3.13 6.29
C LEU A 55 9.19 -2.25 7.51
N ALA A 56 10.32 -2.43 8.18
CA ALA A 56 10.70 -1.57 9.29
C ALA A 56 10.75 -0.10 8.85
N PRO A 57 10.21 0.85 9.64
CA PRO A 57 10.31 2.27 9.35
C PRO A 57 11.76 2.73 9.21
N THR A 58 11.99 3.68 8.32
CA THR A 58 13.30 4.27 8.04
C THR A 58 13.22 5.79 8.14
N SER A 59 14.35 6.49 7.96
CA SER A 59 14.36 7.94 7.78
C SER A 59 13.62 8.41 6.51
N GLN A 60 13.32 7.49 5.59
CA GLN A 60 12.63 7.73 4.32
C GLN A 60 11.14 7.32 4.39
N GLY A 61 10.59 7.14 5.58
CA GLY A 61 9.21 6.67 5.79
C GLY A 61 9.11 5.16 5.96
N ILE A 62 7.91 4.62 5.72
CA ILE A 62 7.59 3.20 5.91
C ILE A 62 7.58 2.50 4.55
N PRO A 63 8.57 1.65 4.24
CA PRO A 63 8.59 0.96 2.96
C PRO A 63 7.46 -0.07 2.87
N LEU A 64 6.90 -0.22 1.67
CA LEU A 64 5.93 -1.25 1.34
C LEU A 64 6.58 -2.28 0.40
N GLU A 65 6.52 -3.55 0.79
CA GLU A 65 6.96 -4.66 -0.05
C GLU A 65 5.76 -5.41 -0.63
N ILE A 66 5.81 -5.69 -1.92
CA ILE A 66 4.83 -6.47 -2.66
C ILE A 66 5.50 -7.77 -3.09
N TYR A 67 4.93 -8.89 -2.65
CA TYR A 67 5.40 -10.22 -3.00
C TYR A 67 4.32 -10.93 -3.82
N ALA A 68 4.64 -11.28 -5.06
CA ALA A 68 3.76 -12.01 -5.97
C ALA A 68 4.57 -12.76 -7.04
N PHE A 69 3.95 -13.76 -7.66
CA PHE A 69 4.57 -14.53 -8.74
C PHE A 69 3.86 -14.27 -10.06
N SER A 70 4.61 -13.97 -11.12
CA SER A 70 4.06 -13.89 -12.48
C SER A 70 3.67 -15.29 -13.00
N LYS A 71 2.59 -15.37 -13.78
CA LYS A 71 2.25 -16.57 -14.57
C LYS A 71 3.22 -16.80 -15.72
N ASP A 72 3.82 -15.73 -16.24
CA ASP A 72 4.76 -15.77 -17.34
C ASP A 72 6.21 -15.70 -16.85
N LYS A 73 7.05 -16.58 -17.36
CA LYS A 73 8.48 -16.69 -17.02
C LYS A 73 9.37 -15.93 -18.01
N ARG A 74 8.82 -15.42 -19.10
CA ARG A 74 9.56 -14.62 -20.09
C ARG A 74 9.91 -13.28 -19.47
N TRP A 75 11.21 -12.98 -19.41
CA TRP A 75 11.75 -11.77 -18.81
C TRP A 75 11.03 -10.48 -19.25
N HIS A 76 10.84 -10.31 -20.55
CA HIS A 76 10.21 -9.10 -21.09
C HIS A 76 8.79 -8.87 -20.57
N ASN A 77 8.00 -9.93 -20.46
CA ASN A 77 6.63 -9.82 -19.94
C ASN A 77 6.62 -9.64 -18.43
N TYR A 78 7.54 -10.28 -17.71
CA TYR A 78 7.71 -10.07 -16.27
C TYR A 78 7.95 -8.58 -15.95
N GLU A 79 8.87 -7.94 -16.68
CA GLU A 79 9.17 -6.51 -16.52
C GLU A 79 7.94 -5.63 -16.79
N TYR A 80 7.18 -5.91 -17.86
CA TYR A 80 5.95 -5.17 -18.15
C TYR A 80 4.89 -5.34 -17.07
N ILE A 81 4.69 -6.56 -16.56
CA ILE A 81 3.72 -6.83 -15.49
C ILE A 81 4.11 -6.04 -14.23
N MET A 82 5.40 -6.03 -13.88
CA MET A 82 5.87 -5.24 -12.73
C MET A 82 5.64 -3.74 -12.94
N ALA A 83 6.04 -3.19 -14.09
CA ALA A 83 5.89 -1.77 -14.39
C ALA A 83 4.41 -1.34 -14.35
N ASP A 84 3.52 -2.09 -15.00
CA ASP A 84 2.07 -1.80 -15.03
C ASP A 84 1.44 -1.81 -13.62
N ILE A 85 1.85 -2.78 -12.79
CA ILE A 85 1.41 -2.83 -11.39
C ILE A 85 1.88 -1.58 -10.64
N PHE A 86 3.17 -1.24 -10.72
CA PHE A 86 3.71 -0.09 -9.98
C PHE A 86 3.16 1.24 -10.49
N ASP A 87 3.04 1.45 -11.79
CA ASP A 87 2.46 2.68 -12.36
C ASP A 87 1.06 2.95 -11.80
N HIS A 88 0.22 1.91 -11.76
CA HIS A 88 -1.12 2.01 -11.18
C HIS A 88 -1.08 2.30 -9.68
N LEU A 89 -0.24 1.58 -8.93
CA LEU A 89 -0.15 1.77 -7.47
C LEU A 89 0.37 3.16 -7.10
N LEU A 90 1.38 3.67 -7.80
CA LEU A 90 1.93 5.01 -7.58
C LEU A 90 0.87 6.08 -7.88
N ALA A 91 0.11 5.93 -8.97
CA ALA A 91 -1.00 6.83 -9.29
C ALA A 91 -2.13 6.78 -8.24
N ALA A 92 -2.31 5.66 -7.56
CA ALA A 92 -3.34 5.48 -6.54
C ALA A 92 -3.00 6.12 -5.18
N ILE A 93 -1.71 6.33 -4.87
CA ILE A 93 -1.24 6.79 -3.55
C ILE A 93 -1.96 8.05 -3.02
N PRO A 94 -2.14 9.13 -3.82
CA PRO A 94 -2.79 10.35 -3.33
C PRO A 94 -4.24 10.17 -2.90
N TYR A 95 -4.95 9.15 -3.43
CA TYR A 95 -6.34 8.85 -3.05
C TYR A 95 -6.47 8.27 -1.64
N PHE A 96 -5.35 7.87 -1.02
CA PHE A 96 -5.29 7.41 0.36
C PHE A 96 -4.70 8.47 1.29
N GLU A 97 -4.50 9.71 0.82
CA GLU A 97 -3.81 10.77 1.57
C GLU A 97 -2.42 10.33 2.04
N LEU A 98 -1.72 9.59 1.17
CA LEU A 98 -0.32 9.19 1.35
C LEU A 98 0.55 9.96 0.37
N GLU A 99 1.83 10.06 0.70
CA GLU A 99 2.84 10.71 -0.13
C GLU A 99 4.00 9.77 -0.40
N LEU A 100 4.55 9.83 -1.60
CA LEU A 100 5.79 9.13 -1.95
C LEU A 100 6.97 9.91 -1.38
N PHE A 101 7.87 9.19 -0.71
CA PHE A 101 9.15 9.74 -0.37
C PHE A 101 10.07 9.69 -1.59
N GLU A 102 10.60 10.85 -1.97
CA GLU A 102 11.69 10.98 -2.94
C GLU A 102 12.89 11.61 -2.26
N LEU A 103 14.09 11.08 -2.53
CA LEU A 103 15.31 11.76 -2.10
C LEU A 103 15.37 13.13 -2.76
N PRO A 104 15.68 14.20 -2.00
CA PRO A 104 15.87 15.50 -2.62
C PRO A 104 17.01 15.39 -3.62
N SER A 105 16.71 15.62 -4.90
CA SER A 105 17.74 15.93 -5.87
C SER A 105 18.13 17.39 -5.67
N ASP A 106 19.40 17.74 -5.85
CA ASP A 106 19.92 19.11 -5.65
C ASP A 106 19.14 20.20 -6.43
N ALA A 107 18.30 19.80 -7.40
CA ALA A 107 17.41 20.66 -8.15
C ALA A 107 16.19 21.21 -7.36
N SER A 108 15.87 20.65 -6.17
CA SER A 108 14.58 20.84 -5.50
C SER A 108 14.62 21.57 -4.16
N PHE A 109 15.62 22.44 -3.91
CA PHE A 109 15.52 23.48 -2.86
C PHE A 109 14.64 24.68 -3.28
N ARG A 110 13.78 24.53 -4.29
CA ARG A 110 12.75 25.52 -4.59
C ARG A 110 11.61 25.29 -3.62
N LYS A 111 11.58 26.14 -2.58
CA LYS A 111 10.40 26.38 -1.75
C LYS A 111 9.14 26.29 -2.61
N THR A 112 8.32 25.27 -2.41
CA THR A 112 6.90 25.35 -2.73
C THR A 112 6.27 26.27 -1.70
N THR A 113 6.47 27.58 -1.89
CA THR A 113 5.61 28.60 -1.32
C THR A 113 4.54 28.88 -2.35
N GLN A 114 3.30 28.52 -2.02
CA GLN A 114 1.99 29.03 -2.49
C GLN A 114 0.96 27.89 -2.38
N LEU A 115 -0.21 28.03 -1.74
CA LEU A 115 -0.98 29.17 -1.20
C LEU A 115 -1.65 28.76 0.12
#